data_AF-A0A7Y2MS98-F1
#
_entry.id   AF-A0A7Y2MS98-F1
#
_cell.length_a   1.000
_cell.length_b   1.000
_cell.length_c   1.000
_cell.angle_alpha   90.00
_cell.angle_beta   90.00
_cell.angle_gamma   90.00
#
_symmetry.space_group_name_H-M   'P 1'
#
loop_
_entity.id
_entity.type
_entity.pdbx_description
1 polymer ?
#
loop_
_entity_poly.entity_id
_entity_poly.type
_entity_poly.pdbx_seq_one_letter_code
_entity_poly.pdbx_strand_id
1 'polypeptide(L)'
;DDNGTPDDESDDIIGGNPDTITITYDPDEIYVSRACGFKTIFRNFSITLIDDGDNWIQTFANVSENLTIENEEQAHINITH
;
A
#
# COMPACT_ATOMS: atom_id res chain seq x y z
N ASP A 1 14.57 10.23 -12.49
CA ASP A 1 14.83 10.71 -13.87
C ASP A 1 15.05 9.45 -14.67
N ASP A 2 14.16 9.19 -15.61
CA ASP A 2 14.13 7.96 -16.39
C ASP A 2 15.04 8.05 -17.63
N ASN A 3 15.80 9.15 -17.78
CA ASN A 3 16.70 9.40 -18.93
C ASN A 3 16.04 9.18 -20.31
N GLY A 4 14.70 9.24 -20.38
CA GLY A 4 13.94 8.93 -21.59
C GLY A 4 13.80 7.43 -21.93
N THR A 5 14.04 6.53 -20.98
CA THR A 5 13.94 5.06 -21.10
C THR A 5 12.93 4.45 -20.11
N PRO A 6 11.61 4.61 -20.32
CA PRO A 6 10.57 4.19 -19.37
C PRO A 6 10.49 2.68 -19.07
N ASP A 7 11.08 1.85 -19.93
CA ASP A 7 11.06 0.39 -19.83
C ASP A 7 12.42 -0.20 -19.37
N ASP A 8 13.44 0.64 -19.08
CA ASP A 8 14.77 0.23 -18.62
C ASP A 8 15.15 0.95 -17.33
N GLU A 9 15.00 0.26 -16.19
CA GLU A 9 15.31 0.81 -14.88
C GLU A 9 16.83 0.81 -14.56
N SER A 10 17.69 0.32 -15.46
CA SER A 10 19.11 0.11 -15.15
C SER A 10 19.95 1.39 -15.11
N ASP A 11 19.47 2.46 -15.75
CA ASP A 11 20.08 3.80 -15.72
C ASP A 11 19.20 4.85 -15.01
N ASP A 12 18.11 4.41 -14.37
CA ASP A 12 17.23 5.27 -13.59
C ASP A 12 17.97 5.90 -12.40
N ILE A 13 17.83 7.21 -12.26
CA ILE A 13 18.35 7.95 -11.11
C ILE A 13 17.18 8.28 -10.18
N ILE A 14 17.20 7.68 -8.98
CA ILE A 14 16.34 8.11 -7.87
C ILE A 14 16.87 9.45 -7.36
N GLY A 15 16.15 10.52 -7.66
CA GLY A 15 16.40 11.86 -7.12
C GLY A 15 15.50 12.15 -5.92
N GLY A 16 15.96 13.02 -5.01
CA GLY A 16 15.19 13.46 -3.85
C GLY A 16 15.41 12.61 -2.60
N ASN A 17 14.47 12.70 -1.67
CA ASN A 17 14.45 11.94 -0.41
C ASN A 17 13.25 10.97 -0.42
N PRO A 18 13.46 9.70 -0.82
CA PRO A 18 12.39 8.72 -0.98
C PRO A 18 12.10 7.98 0.32
N ASP A 19 10.90 8.15 0.86
CA ASP A 19 10.44 7.37 2.00
C ASP A 19 9.83 6.04 1.55
N THR A 20 10.02 4.99 2.36
CA THR A 20 9.46 3.65 2.08
C THR A 20 8.46 3.23 3.15
N ILE A 21 7.26 2.82 2.73
CA ILE A 21 6.28 2.17 3.60
C ILE A 21 6.17 0.68 3.29
N THR A 22 5.97 -0.14 4.32
CA THR A 22 5.64 -1.56 4.19
C THR A 22 4.22 -1.79 4.64
N ILE A 23 3.43 -2.42 3.77
CA ILE A 23 2.05 -2.81 4.03
C ILE A 23 1.98 -4.34 4.12
N THR A 24 1.33 -4.85 5.17
CA THR A 24 1.10 -6.29 5.36
C THR A 24 -0.38 -6.58 5.50
N TYR A 25 -0.82 -7.71 4.96
CA TYR A 25 -2.20 -8.16 5.03
C TYR A 25 -2.28 -9.67 4.77
N ASP A 26 -3.35 -10.29 5.27
CA ASP A 26 -3.67 -11.69 5.07
C ASP A 26 -4.89 -11.82 4.15
N PRO A 27 -4.74 -12.34 2.91
CA PRO A 27 -5.88 -12.56 2.02
C PRO A 27 -6.73 -13.76 2.47
N ASP A 28 -8.03 -13.54 2.62
CA ASP A 28 -9.05 -14.53 3.00
C ASP A 28 -10.09 -14.66 1.87
N GLU A 29 -10.00 -15.74 1.09
CA GLU A 29 -10.87 -15.97 -0.06
C GLU A 29 -12.18 -16.66 0.35
N ILE A 30 -13.31 -16.00 0.11
CA ILE A 30 -14.64 -16.45 0.49
C ILE A 30 -15.45 -16.76 -0.75
N TYR A 31 -15.88 -18.01 -0.88
CA TYR A 31 -16.82 -18.41 -1.92
C TYR A 31 -18.19 -17.76 -1.70
N VAL A 32 -18.69 -17.08 -2.73
CA VAL A 32 -19.99 -16.41 -2.69
C VAL A 32 -21.06 -17.30 -3.33
N SER A 33 -20.89 -17.65 -4.61
CA SER A 33 -21.80 -18.54 -5.35
C SER A 33 -21.19 -19.00 -6.67
N ARG A 34 -21.83 -19.95 -7.36
CA ARG A 34 -21.36 -20.40 -8.69
C ARG A 34 -21.36 -19.26 -9.71
N ALA A 35 -22.33 -18.36 -9.61
CA ALA A 35 -22.46 -17.24 -10.54
C ALA A 35 -21.50 -16.08 -10.20
N CYS A 36 -21.21 -15.88 -8.92
CA CYS A 36 -20.41 -14.76 -8.44
C CYS A 36 -18.94 -15.11 -8.17
N GLY A 37 -18.58 -16.39 -8.16
CA GLY A 37 -17.24 -16.85 -7.82
C GLY A 37 -16.89 -16.58 -6.36
N PHE A 38 -15.66 -16.12 -6.14
CA PHE A 38 -15.10 -15.81 -4.84
C PHE A 38 -14.91 -14.30 -4.68
N LYS A 39 -14.90 -13.86 -3.43
CA LYS A 39 -14.42 -12.53 -3.06
C LYS A 39 -13.25 -12.69 -2.10
N THR A 40 -12.30 -11.76 -2.12
CA THR A 40 -11.21 -11.74 -1.16
C THR A 40 -11.49 -10.67 -0.11
N ILE A 41 -11.30 -11.03 1.16
CA ILE A 41 -11.24 -10.09 2.28
C ILE A 41 -9.79 -10.02 2.74
N PHE A 42 -9.21 -8.83 2.83
CA PHE A 42 -7.85 -8.70 3.39
C PHE A 42 -7.95 -8.40 4.88
N ARG A 43 -7.38 -9.28 5.70
CA ARG A 43 -7.38 -9.17 7.17
C ARG A 43 -6.02 -8.75 7.69
N ASN A 44 -5.96 -8.42 8.98
CA ASN A 44 -4.72 -8.09 9.69
C ASN A 44 -3.91 -7.00 8.97
N PHE A 45 -4.62 -6.03 8.39
CA PHE A 45 -4.00 -4.93 7.68
C PHE A 45 -3.09 -4.12 8.60
N SER A 46 -1.85 -3.89 8.18
CA SER A 46 -0.89 -3.07 8.90
C SER A 46 -0.02 -2.28 7.92
N ILE A 47 0.43 -1.11 8.37
CA ILE A 47 1.33 -0.23 7.65
C ILE A 47 2.45 0.20 8.61
N THR A 48 3.67 0.23 8.08
CA THR A 48 4.86 0.71 8.78
C THR A 48 5.66 1.61 7.85
N LEU A 49 6.23 2.69 8.39
CA LEU A 49 7.21 3.52 7.71
C LEU A 49 8.61 3.01 8.06
N ILE A 50 9.45 2.82 7.05
CA ILE A 50 10.85 2.46 7.23
C ILE A 50 11.59 3.73 7.65
N ASP A 51 12.26 3.68 8.81
CA ASP A 51 13.08 4.79 9.26
C ASP A 51 14.42 4.81 8.51
N ASP A 52 14.64 5.84 7.71
CA ASP A 52 15.91 6.12 7.02
C ASP A 52 16.68 7.31 7.62
N GLY A 53 16.13 7.93 8.68
CA GLY A 53 16.72 9.08 9.37
C GLY A 53 16.38 10.46 8.79
N ASP A 54 15.67 10.55 7.66
CA ASP A 54 15.20 11.81 7.07
C ASP A 54 13.77 11.72 6.52
N ASN A 55 12.93 10.81 7.01
CA ASN A 55 11.57 10.65 6.51
C ASN A 55 10.76 11.96 6.48
N TRP A 56 10.21 12.26 5.31
CA TRP A 56 9.30 13.38 5.09
C TRP A 56 7.85 13.02 5.48
N ILE A 57 7.48 11.76 5.40
CA ILE A 57 6.21 11.22 5.89
C ILE A 57 6.19 11.32 7.41
N GLN A 58 5.29 12.14 7.94
CA GLN A 58 5.20 12.38 9.39
C GLN A 58 4.26 11.40 10.07
N THR A 59 3.08 11.17 9.50
CA THR A 59 2.10 10.25 10.07
C THR A 59 1.29 9.56 8.99
N PHE A 60 0.94 8.31 9.28
CA PHE A 60 -0.09 7.56 8.60
C PHE A 60 -1.16 7.21 9.63
N ALA A 61 -2.41 7.49 9.28
CA ALA A 61 -3.56 7.13 10.11
C ALA A 61 -4.47 6.23 9.29
N ASN A 62 -4.94 5.13 9.91
CA ASN A 62 -6.01 4.36 9.29
C ASN A 62 -7.25 5.25 9.23
N VAL A 63 -7.90 5.29 8.05
CA VAL A 63 -9.15 6.03 7.86
C VAL A 63 -10.27 5.42 8.74
N SER A 64 -10.13 4.14 9.09
CA SER A 64 -11.01 3.39 9.97
C SER A 64 -10.18 2.56 10.95
N GLU A 65 -10.68 2.34 12.18
CA GLU A 65 -10.05 1.39 13.12
C GLU A 65 -10.15 -0.08 12.64
N ASN A 66 -10.86 -0.32 11.53
CA ASN A 66 -11.00 -1.64 10.95
C ASN A 66 -9.72 -2.08 10.22
N LEU A 67 -9.06 -3.12 10.74
CA LEU A 67 -7.90 -3.78 10.13
C LEU A 67 -8.28 -4.78 9.02
N THR A 68 -9.50 -4.68 8.50
CA THR A 68 -10.05 -5.54 7.45
C THR A 68 -10.53 -4.70 6.27
N ILE A 69 -10.06 -5.05 5.07
CA ILE A 69 -10.46 -4.45 3.81
C ILE A 69 -11.42 -5.41 3.10
N GLU A 70 -12.69 -5.02 3.01
CA GLU A 70 -13.74 -5.74 2.26
C GLU A 70 -14.16 -5.01 0.98
N ASN A 71 -13.76 -3.75 0.84
CA ASN A 71 -14.03 -2.91 -0.33
C ASN A 71 -12.75 -2.18 -0.76
N GLU A 72 -12.21 -2.56 -1.91
CA GLU A 72 -10.98 -2.01 -2.48
C GLU A 72 -11.18 -0.61 -3.09
N GLU A 73 -12.43 -0.16 -3.29
CA GLU A 73 -12.75 1.17 -3.82
C GLU A 73 -12.76 2.28 -2.75
N GLN A 74 -12.54 1.92 -1.48
CA GLN A 74 -12.51 2.86 -0.36
C GLN A 74 -11.08 3.23 0.04
N ALA A 75 -10.89 4.46 0.54
CA ALA A 75 -9.62 4.86 1.13
C ALA A 75 -9.44 4.23 2.52
N HIS A 76 -8.29 3.61 2.76
CA HIS A 76 -7.99 2.91 4.03
C HIS A 76 -6.87 3.58 4.84
N ILE A 77 -6.02 4.39 4.21
CA ILE A 77 -4.92 5.13 4.87
C ILE A 77 -4.92 6.58 4.41
N ASN A 78 -4.61 7.50 5.33
CA ASN A 78 -4.19 8.86 5.03
C ASN A 78 -2.71 9.03 5.36
N ILE A 79 -1.93 9.59 4.43
CA ILE A 79 -0.51 9.93 4.61
C ILE A 79 -0.37 11.45 4.69
N THR A 80 0.42 11.94 5.64
CA THR A 80 0.65 13.38 5.86
C THR A 80 2.14 13.70 6.03
N HIS A 81 2.48 14.94 5.70
CA HIS A 81 3.77 15.62 5.83
C HIS A 81 3.48 17.05 6.32
#